data_AF-Q4SQX9-F1
#
_entry.id   AF-Q4SQX9-F1
#
_cell.length_a   1.000
_cell.length_b   1.000
_cell.length_c   1.000
_cell.angle_alpha   90.00
_cell.angle_beta   90.00
_cell.angle_gamma   90.00
#
_symmetry.space_group_name_H-M   'P 1'
#
loop_
_entity.id
_entity.type
_entity.pdbx_description
1 polymer ?
#
loop_
_entity_poly.entity_id
_entity_poly.type
_entity_poly.pdbx_seq_one_letter_code
_entity_poly.pdbx_strand_id
1 'polypeptide(L)'
;MSSTGRVWRGFPTAASTTRCLSWAARCTCWEAAMLQGGLCSAVDLYSPEEDRWISLPPMPTPRAGAAVAVLGKQLLVVGGVGEDQSPLKVVEIYNTEEGRWRKRSALREALMGLSISVKDGRALAVGGMGADLLPRSILQQYDLRKDVWALLPPMPTPRYDANTHLLANKLYVTGGRHCKRPVKAFEVYDTEMRSWTTLPTMPCKRSYGGIIWDPDGRLCLLGGLRQGGGHQSSKFTKNVNIFDSNQGCWLKSDETVAMKTKRADLCAASLRGRMVVAGGLGHEPTALDTVEAFHPQKKKWESLSPMAFPRCSTSFIVTRDRLLVVGGVNQVPSSANEILYIKEEEYL
;
A
#
# COMPACT_ATOMS: atom_id res chain seq x y z
N MET A 1 -28.22 20.90 -17.80
CA MET A 1 -28.25 20.50 -16.37
C MET A 1 -29.00 19.19 -16.27
N SER A 2 -28.30 18.06 -16.28
CA SER A 2 -28.83 16.77 -15.84
C SER A 2 -27.67 15.97 -15.26
N SER A 3 -27.95 15.34 -14.13
CA SER A 3 -27.02 14.75 -13.17
C SER A 3 -26.16 13.62 -13.75
N THR A 4 -24.88 13.87 -14.01
CA THR A 4 -23.90 12.82 -14.32
C THR A 4 -23.40 12.16 -13.04
N GLY A 5 -24.07 11.06 -12.68
CA GLY A 5 -23.46 9.82 -12.16
C GLY A 5 -22.71 9.88 -10.82
N ARG A 6 -23.44 9.73 -9.71
CA ARG A 6 -22.83 9.26 -8.44
C ARG A 6 -22.33 7.82 -8.62
N VAL A 7 -21.06 7.52 -8.31
CA VAL A 7 -20.63 6.10 -8.16
C VAL A 7 -19.56 5.88 -7.08
N TRP A 8 -19.71 6.55 -5.95
CA TRP A 8 -19.21 6.04 -4.68
C TRP A 8 -20.39 5.50 -3.90
N ARG A 9 -20.38 4.21 -3.58
CA ARG A 9 -21.36 3.60 -2.69
C ARG A 9 -20.74 3.54 -1.30
N GLY A 10 -21.19 4.43 -0.41
CA GLY A 10 -20.89 4.36 1.01
C GLY A 10 -21.78 3.32 1.67
N PHE A 11 -21.21 2.44 2.48
CA PHE A 11 -21.96 1.47 3.27
C PHE A 11 -22.01 1.95 4.73
N PRO A 12 -23.20 2.14 5.33
CA PRO A 12 -23.30 2.47 6.74
C PRO A 12 -22.74 1.31 7.58
N THR A 13 -21.78 1.60 8.46
CA THR A 13 -21.30 0.65 9.46
C THR A 13 -22.20 0.71 10.70
N ALA A 14 -22.42 -0.43 11.35
CA ALA A 14 -23.14 -0.48 12.63
C ALA A 14 -22.43 0.44 13.64
N ALA A 15 -23.23 1.30 14.29
CA ALA A 15 -22.77 2.38 15.16
C ALA A 15 -21.83 1.91 16.29
N SER A 16 -21.00 2.86 16.73
CA SER A 16 -20.09 2.82 17.89
C SER A 16 -19.01 1.74 17.85
N THR A 17 -17.90 2.02 17.17
CA THR A 17 -16.55 1.64 17.58
C THR A 17 -15.57 2.26 16.59
N THR A 18 -14.51 2.87 17.09
CA THR A 18 -13.41 3.41 16.29
C THR A 18 -12.76 2.25 15.53
N ARG A 19 -13.00 2.16 14.22
CA ARG A 19 -12.53 1.07 13.35
C ARG A 19 -11.46 1.63 12.41
N CYS A 20 -10.29 1.02 12.36
CA CYS A 20 -9.27 1.34 11.38
C CYS A 20 -8.34 0.15 11.14
N LEU A 21 -8.49 -0.47 9.98
CA LEU A 21 -7.55 -1.45 9.47
C LEU A 21 -6.54 -0.77 8.55
N SER A 22 -5.28 -1.15 8.74
CA SER A 22 -4.06 -0.55 8.20
C SER A 22 -3.78 0.89 8.64
N TRP A 23 -3.17 1.01 9.82
CA TRP A 23 -2.48 2.23 10.21
C TRP A 23 -1.06 2.20 9.64
N ALA A 24 -0.84 2.84 8.51
CA ALA A 24 0.49 3.14 8.00
C ALA A 24 0.83 4.62 8.24
N ALA A 25 0.87 5.07 9.50
CA ALA A 25 1.37 6.41 9.83
C ALA A 25 2.91 6.41 9.73
N ARG A 26 3.43 6.52 8.51
CA ARG A 26 4.86 6.47 8.24
C ARG A 26 5.50 7.87 8.30
N CYS A 27 6.33 8.08 9.32
CA CYS A 27 7.43 9.05 9.50
C CYS A 27 7.26 10.58 9.29
N THR A 28 6.07 11.14 9.09
CA THR A 28 5.80 12.57 9.44
C THR A 28 4.55 12.77 10.28
N CYS A 29 3.61 11.82 10.23
CA CYS A 29 2.44 11.78 11.12
C CYS A 29 2.64 10.86 12.34
N TRP A 30 3.86 10.34 12.56
CA TRP A 30 4.15 9.47 13.71
C TRP A 30 3.91 10.19 15.05
N GLU A 31 4.30 11.46 15.16
CA GLU A 31 4.11 12.24 16.40
C GLU A 31 2.68 12.79 16.54
N ALA A 32 1.99 13.11 15.43
CA ALA A 32 0.65 13.68 15.46
C ALA A 32 -0.47 12.63 15.59
N ALA A 33 -0.34 11.45 14.96
CA ALA A 33 -1.33 10.37 15.04
C ALA A 33 -1.29 9.63 16.40
N MET A 34 -0.11 9.56 17.04
CA MET A 34 0.05 8.94 18.38
C MET A 34 -0.66 9.71 19.49
N LEU A 35 -0.87 11.02 19.31
CA LEU A 35 -1.56 11.84 20.31
C LEU A 35 -3.09 11.68 20.28
N GLN A 36 -3.68 11.03 19.25
CA GLN A 36 -5.14 11.00 19.07
C GLN A 36 -5.77 9.64 18.63
N GLY A 37 -5.01 8.60 18.27
CA GLY A 37 -5.59 7.33 17.78
C GLY A 37 -4.94 6.06 18.35
N GLY A 38 -5.70 5.26 19.12
CA GLY A 38 -5.25 4.00 19.72
C GLY A 38 -5.11 2.82 18.72
N LEU A 39 -4.58 1.70 19.22
CA LEU A 39 -4.36 0.44 18.49
C LEU A 39 -5.68 -0.12 17.92
N CYS A 40 -5.62 -0.87 16.82
CA CYS A 40 -6.82 -1.46 16.22
C CYS A 40 -6.72 -2.98 16.05
N SER A 41 -7.85 -3.65 16.31
CA SER A 41 -8.06 -5.09 16.12
C SER A 41 -9.24 -5.41 15.20
N ALA A 42 -10.12 -4.45 14.88
CA ALA A 42 -11.29 -4.68 14.01
C ALA A 42 -10.84 -5.18 12.63
N VAL A 43 -11.54 -6.13 12.01
CA VAL A 43 -11.27 -6.62 10.65
C VAL A 43 -12.54 -6.58 9.81
N ASP A 44 -12.53 -5.99 8.61
CA ASP A 44 -13.67 -5.99 7.69
C ASP A 44 -13.25 -6.64 6.35
N LEU A 45 -14.13 -7.48 5.81
CA LEU A 45 -13.97 -8.18 4.53
C LEU A 45 -15.04 -7.67 3.57
N TYR A 46 -14.65 -7.31 2.36
CA TYR A 46 -15.62 -7.03 1.32
C TYR A 46 -16.02 -8.31 0.57
N SER A 47 -17.34 -8.54 0.44
CA SER A 47 -17.91 -9.60 -0.40
C SER A 47 -18.37 -9.01 -1.74
N PRO A 48 -17.71 -9.33 -2.88
CA PRO A 48 -18.15 -8.86 -4.19
C PRO A 48 -19.49 -9.46 -4.63
N GLU A 49 -19.81 -10.68 -4.19
CA GLU A 49 -21.06 -11.38 -4.54
C GLU A 49 -22.27 -10.70 -3.90
N GLU A 50 -22.11 -10.25 -2.65
CA GLU A 50 -23.18 -9.61 -1.88
C GLU A 50 -23.13 -8.07 -1.96
N ASP A 51 -22.12 -7.50 -2.61
CA ASP A 51 -21.82 -6.06 -2.67
C ASP A 51 -21.94 -5.39 -1.29
N ARG A 52 -21.32 -5.99 -0.26
CA ARG A 52 -21.34 -5.45 1.10
C ARG A 52 -20.06 -5.75 1.87
N TRP A 53 -19.81 -4.93 2.88
CA TRP A 53 -18.80 -5.18 3.90
C TRP A 53 -19.33 -6.12 4.97
N ILE A 54 -18.54 -7.11 5.30
CA ILE A 54 -18.77 -8.08 6.36
C ILE A 54 -17.74 -7.80 7.45
N SER A 55 -18.23 -7.45 8.64
CA SER A 55 -17.34 -7.29 9.79
C SER A 55 -16.92 -8.67 10.27
N LEU A 56 -15.62 -8.91 10.29
CA LEU A 56 -15.02 -10.14 10.78
C LEU A 56 -14.73 -10.00 12.28
N PRO A 57 -14.57 -11.14 12.99
CA PRO A 57 -14.04 -11.12 14.35
C PRO A 57 -12.75 -10.30 14.45
N PRO A 58 -12.51 -9.61 15.58
CA PRO A 58 -11.29 -8.83 15.76
C PRO A 58 -10.04 -9.73 15.77
N MET A 59 -8.93 -9.21 15.27
CA MET A 59 -7.61 -9.83 15.41
C MET A 59 -7.30 -10.05 16.90
N PRO A 60 -6.73 -11.21 17.27
CA PRO A 60 -6.39 -11.48 18.66
C PRO A 60 -5.33 -10.53 19.23
N THR A 61 -4.43 -10.01 18.37
CA THR A 61 -3.40 -9.05 18.78
C THR A 61 -3.65 -7.68 18.11
N PRO A 62 -4.05 -6.65 18.87
CA PRO A 62 -4.14 -5.28 18.36
C PRO A 62 -2.79 -4.77 17.86
N ARG A 63 -2.76 -4.14 16.68
CA ARG A 63 -1.51 -3.63 16.09
C ARG A 63 -1.71 -2.57 15.01
N ALA A 64 -0.72 -1.71 14.85
CA ALA A 64 -0.60 -0.77 13.74
C ALA A 64 0.48 -1.24 12.75
N GLY A 65 0.46 -0.73 11.51
CA GLY A 65 1.56 -0.92 10.54
C GLY A 65 1.83 -2.36 10.11
N ALA A 66 0.86 -3.27 10.29
CA ALA A 66 0.99 -4.67 9.92
C ALA A 66 0.99 -4.83 8.39
N ALA A 67 1.77 -5.80 7.90
CA ALA A 67 1.69 -6.22 6.50
C ALA A 67 0.55 -7.24 6.35
N VAL A 68 -0.27 -7.10 5.31
CA VAL A 68 -1.46 -7.93 5.09
C VAL A 68 -1.42 -8.56 3.70
N ALA A 69 -1.73 -9.84 3.62
CA ALA A 69 -1.74 -10.60 2.37
C ALA A 69 -2.93 -11.57 2.32
N VAL A 70 -3.45 -11.83 1.12
CA VAL A 70 -4.51 -12.83 0.90
C VAL A 70 -3.89 -14.09 0.29
N LEU A 71 -4.01 -15.21 0.98
CA LEU A 71 -3.54 -16.52 0.57
C LEU A 71 -4.75 -17.44 0.31
N GLY A 72 -5.28 -17.40 -0.91
CA GLY A 72 -6.55 -18.07 -1.24
C GLY A 72 -7.71 -17.45 -0.45
N LYS A 73 -8.40 -18.24 0.38
CA LYS A 73 -9.50 -17.80 1.25
C LYS A 73 -9.04 -17.39 2.66
N GLN A 74 -7.77 -17.05 2.81
CA GLN A 74 -7.18 -16.76 4.12
C GLN A 74 -6.50 -15.40 4.11
N LEU A 75 -6.78 -14.59 5.14
CA LEU A 75 -6.16 -13.28 5.36
C LEU A 75 -5.00 -13.43 6.33
N LEU A 76 -3.78 -13.26 5.84
CA LEU A 76 -2.55 -13.30 6.63
C LEU A 76 -2.19 -11.89 7.08
N VAL A 77 -1.94 -11.72 8.38
CA VAL A 77 -1.48 -10.47 8.99
C VAL A 77 -0.14 -10.71 9.69
N VAL A 78 0.85 -9.88 9.36
CA VAL A 78 2.26 -10.12 9.66
C VAL A 78 2.90 -8.88 10.29
N GLY A 79 3.52 -9.05 11.46
CA GLY A 79 4.33 -8.02 12.12
C GLY A 79 3.52 -6.80 12.53
N GLY A 80 4.11 -5.60 12.40
CA GLY A 80 3.49 -4.35 12.82
C GLY A 80 4.00 -3.88 14.18
N VAL A 81 3.25 -2.98 14.83
CA VAL A 81 3.60 -2.33 16.09
C VAL A 81 2.52 -2.62 17.12
N GLY A 82 2.91 -3.08 18.31
CA GLY A 82 2.02 -3.41 19.42
C GLY A 82 1.73 -2.24 20.35
N GLU A 83 1.11 -2.53 21.49
CA GLU A 83 0.64 -1.51 22.44
C GLU A 83 1.77 -0.69 23.06
N ASP A 84 2.91 -1.33 23.27
CA ASP A 84 4.13 -0.78 23.82
C ASP A 84 4.96 -0.01 22.78
N GLN A 85 4.41 0.24 21.58
CA GLN A 85 5.11 0.87 20.45
C GLN A 85 6.29 0.05 19.92
N SER A 86 6.39 -1.22 20.30
CA SER A 86 7.44 -2.11 19.82
C SER A 86 7.01 -2.85 18.55
N PRO A 87 7.96 -3.16 17.64
CA PRO A 87 7.70 -4.11 16.57
C PRO A 87 7.18 -5.45 17.10
N LEU A 88 6.38 -6.14 16.30
CA LEU A 88 5.83 -7.46 16.62
C LEU A 88 6.42 -8.55 15.73
N LYS A 89 6.61 -9.74 16.31
CA LYS A 89 6.89 -10.99 15.57
C LYS A 89 5.61 -11.75 15.17
N VAL A 90 4.46 -11.26 15.62
CA VAL A 90 3.19 -11.97 15.56
C VAL A 90 2.73 -12.14 14.12
N VAL A 91 2.26 -13.36 13.81
CA VAL A 91 1.61 -13.70 12.55
C VAL A 91 0.29 -14.37 12.88
N GLU A 92 -0.79 -13.82 12.35
CA GLU A 92 -2.14 -14.31 12.57
C GLU A 92 -2.84 -14.44 11.24
N ILE A 93 -3.66 -15.48 11.10
CA ILE A 93 -4.40 -15.76 9.89
C ILE A 93 -5.88 -15.88 10.21
N TYR A 94 -6.72 -15.25 9.38
CA TYR A 94 -8.16 -15.43 9.41
C TYR A 94 -8.59 -16.33 8.27
N ASN A 95 -9.28 -17.41 8.59
CA ASN A 95 -9.89 -18.28 7.59
C ASN A 95 -11.35 -17.82 7.36
N THR A 96 -11.67 -17.40 6.15
CA THR A 96 -13.01 -16.87 5.83
C THR A 96 -14.09 -17.95 5.77
N GLU A 97 -13.74 -19.22 5.59
CA GLU A 97 -14.69 -20.34 5.61
C GLU A 97 -15.03 -20.77 7.04
N GLU A 98 -14.01 -20.81 7.92
CA GLU A 98 -14.20 -21.19 9.32
C GLU A 98 -14.64 -20.03 10.21
N GLY A 99 -14.52 -18.80 9.71
CA GLY A 99 -14.86 -17.59 10.44
C GLY A 99 -13.98 -17.30 11.66
N ARG A 100 -12.76 -17.86 11.74
CA ARG A 100 -11.91 -17.76 12.94
C ARG A 100 -10.46 -17.36 12.66
N TRP A 101 -9.87 -16.70 13.66
CA TRP A 101 -8.44 -16.41 13.71
C TRP A 101 -7.64 -17.59 14.24
N ARG A 102 -6.42 -17.73 13.74
CA ARG A 102 -5.41 -18.65 14.26
C ARG A 102 -4.06 -17.95 14.31
N LYS A 103 -3.29 -18.21 15.37
CA LYS A 103 -1.87 -17.86 15.41
C LYS A 103 -1.10 -18.81 14.51
N ARG A 104 -0.10 -18.26 13.82
CA ARG A 104 0.80 -18.99 12.91
C ARG A 104 2.24 -18.86 13.37
N SER A 105 3.14 -19.57 12.70
CA SER A 105 4.56 -19.41 12.92
C SER A 105 4.97 -17.94 12.86
N ALA A 106 5.56 -17.47 13.95
CA ALA A 106 6.02 -16.09 14.10
C ALA A 106 7.16 -15.77 13.13
N LEU A 107 7.36 -14.49 12.86
CA LEU A 107 8.58 -14.00 12.22
C LEU A 107 9.79 -14.35 13.09
N ARG A 108 10.96 -14.49 12.45
CA ARG A 108 12.24 -14.73 13.14
C ARG A 108 12.61 -13.60 14.11
N GLU A 109 12.28 -12.38 13.74
CA GLU A 109 12.48 -11.18 14.55
C GLU A 109 11.24 -10.29 14.45
N ALA A 110 11.07 -9.42 15.44
CA ALA A 110 9.95 -8.49 15.48
C ALA A 110 10.19 -7.34 14.49
N LEU A 111 9.23 -7.11 13.57
CA LEU A 111 9.42 -6.17 12.46
C LEU A 111 8.19 -5.30 12.23
N MET A 112 8.43 -4.00 12.06
CA MET A 112 7.47 -3.02 11.57
C MET A 112 7.84 -2.55 10.15
N GLY A 113 6.89 -1.97 9.42
CA GLY A 113 7.18 -1.40 8.09
C GLY A 113 7.55 -2.43 7.02
N LEU A 114 7.14 -3.70 7.22
CA LEU A 114 7.29 -4.78 6.27
C LEU A 114 6.46 -4.52 5.00
N SER A 115 6.98 -4.99 3.87
CA SER A 115 6.19 -5.12 2.64
C SER A 115 5.89 -6.59 2.39
N ILE A 116 4.70 -6.90 1.87
CA ILE A 116 4.30 -8.28 1.61
C ILE A 116 3.69 -8.44 0.22
N SER A 117 3.99 -9.54 -0.45
CA SER A 117 3.43 -9.92 -1.75
C SER A 117 3.14 -11.41 -1.78
N VAL A 118 2.26 -11.87 -2.66
CA VAL A 118 1.85 -13.28 -2.72
C VAL A 118 2.19 -13.87 -4.08
N LYS A 119 2.88 -15.01 -4.08
CA LYS A 119 3.20 -15.81 -5.27
C LYS A 119 2.89 -17.28 -5.01
N ASP A 120 2.14 -17.92 -5.90
CA ASP A 120 1.85 -19.37 -5.86
C ASP A 120 1.36 -19.86 -4.48
N GLY A 121 0.50 -19.08 -3.84
CA GLY A 121 -0.04 -19.41 -2.50
C GLY A 121 0.96 -19.26 -1.34
N ARG A 122 2.10 -18.60 -1.58
CA ARG A 122 3.11 -18.28 -0.56
C ARG A 122 3.25 -16.77 -0.40
N ALA A 123 3.43 -16.31 0.83
CA ALA A 123 3.67 -14.90 1.11
C ALA A 123 5.18 -14.61 1.12
N LEU A 124 5.60 -13.51 0.49
CA LEU A 124 6.95 -12.98 0.47
C LEU A 124 6.97 -11.70 1.30
N ALA A 125 7.60 -11.73 2.47
CA ALA A 125 7.76 -10.58 3.36
C ALA A 125 9.17 -10.00 3.20
N VAL A 126 9.26 -8.70 2.90
CA VAL A 126 10.50 -8.01 2.53
C VAL A 126 10.77 -6.84 3.48
N GLY A 127 12.00 -6.77 3.98
CA GLY A 127 12.54 -5.63 4.71
C GLY A 127 11.98 -5.49 6.12
N GLY A 128 11.65 -4.25 6.47
CA GLY A 128 11.15 -3.88 7.79
C GLY A 128 12.24 -3.31 8.70
N MET A 129 11.84 -2.89 9.89
CA MET A 129 12.68 -2.28 10.90
C MET A 129 12.49 -3.01 12.22
N GLY A 130 13.61 -3.37 12.87
CA GLY A 130 13.63 -4.04 14.16
C GLY A 130 13.46 -3.06 15.33
N ALA A 131 13.44 -3.59 16.55
CA ALA A 131 13.30 -2.79 17.77
C ALA A 131 14.54 -1.90 18.04
N ASP A 132 15.68 -2.25 17.45
CA ASP A 132 16.91 -1.46 17.41
C ASP A 132 16.85 -0.25 16.46
N LEU A 133 15.69 -0.02 15.81
CA LEU A 133 15.46 1.03 14.81
C LEU A 133 16.36 0.89 13.57
N LEU A 134 16.95 -0.29 13.34
CA LEU A 134 17.77 -0.55 12.17
C LEU A 134 16.93 -1.21 11.06
N PRO A 135 17.05 -0.73 9.81
CA PRO A 135 16.40 -1.35 8.67
C PRO A 135 16.99 -2.74 8.39
N ARG A 136 16.16 -3.69 7.96
CA ARG A 136 16.56 -5.05 7.60
C ARG A 136 16.60 -5.23 6.09
N SER A 137 17.49 -6.08 5.62
CA SER A 137 17.55 -6.59 4.24
C SER A 137 16.82 -7.93 4.06
N ILE A 138 16.08 -8.37 5.07
CA ILE A 138 15.54 -9.72 5.12
C ILE A 138 14.47 -9.94 4.04
N LEU A 139 14.53 -11.10 3.38
CA LEU A 139 13.45 -11.62 2.54
C LEU A 139 13.04 -12.99 3.11
N GLN A 140 11.76 -13.12 3.47
CA GLN A 140 11.22 -14.33 4.06
C GLN A 140 10.03 -14.82 3.25
N GLN A 141 9.95 -16.13 3.03
CA GLN A 141 8.81 -16.78 2.38
C GLN A 141 8.04 -17.61 3.40
N TYR A 142 6.74 -17.38 3.50
CA TYR A 142 5.82 -18.18 4.31
C TYR A 142 5.13 -19.24 3.46
N ASP A 143 5.29 -20.51 3.85
CA ASP A 143 4.51 -21.62 3.29
C ASP A 143 3.32 -21.93 4.22
N LEU A 144 2.12 -21.65 3.73
CA LEU A 144 0.88 -21.79 4.50
C LEU A 144 0.58 -23.24 4.90
N ARG A 145 0.95 -24.22 4.06
CA ARG A 145 0.65 -25.64 4.31
C ARG A 145 1.55 -26.19 5.40
N LYS A 146 2.83 -25.81 5.38
CA LYS A 146 3.83 -26.24 6.35
C LYS A 146 3.87 -25.38 7.61
N ASP A 147 3.29 -24.18 7.56
CA ASP A 147 3.34 -23.18 8.63
C ASP A 147 4.78 -22.86 9.03
N VAL A 148 5.63 -22.57 8.05
CA VAL A 148 7.04 -22.22 8.29
C VAL A 148 7.48 -21.02 7.46
N TRP A 149 8.43 -20.26 8.02
CA TRP A 149 9.15 -19.20 7.32
C TRP A 149 10.52 -19.70 6.86
N ALA A 150 10.78 -19.59 5.56
CA ALA A 150 12.09 -19.83 4.97
C ALA A 150 12.77 -18.50 4.66
N LEU A 151 14.06 -18.38 4.99
CA LEU A 151 14.88 -17.26 4.53
C LEU A 151 15.22 -17.44 3.06
N LEU A 152 15.08 -16.36 2.31
CA LEU A 152 15.57 -16.24 0.94
C LEU A 152 16.79 -15.30 0.94
N PRO A 153 17.55 -15.25 -0.17
CA PRO A 153 18.66 -14.31 -0.29
C PRO A 153 18.23 -12.88 0.07
N PRO A 154 19.01 -12.17 0.90
CA PRO A 154 18.64 -10.85 1.40
C PRO A 154 18.71 -9.81 0.28
N MET A 155 17.88 -8.77 0.37
CA MET A 155 17.93 -7.65 -0.57
C MET A 155 19.21 -6.84 -0.42
N PRO A 156 19.80 -6.32 -1.52
CA PRO A 156 21.05 -5.57 -1.46
C PRO A 156 21.03 -4.38 -0.49
N THR A 157 19.95 -3.61 -0.46
CA THR A 157 19.84 -2.44 0.44
C THR A 157 18.88 -2.72 1.61
N PRO A 158 19.34 -2.73 2.87
CA PRO A 158 18.45 -2.82 4.03
C PRO A 158 17.47 -1.63 4.07
N ARG A 159 16.17 -1.90 4.19
CA ARG A 159 15.14 -0.85 4.20
C ARG A 159 13.82 -1.30 4.80
N TYR A 160 13.09 -0.33 5.32
CA TYR A 160 11.69 -0.47 5.71
C TYR A 160 10.83 0.49 4.89
N ASP A 161 9.51 0.29 4.90
CA ASP A 161 8.56 1.13 4.15
C ASP A 161 8.82 1.19 2.64
N ALA A 162 9.41 0.12 2.09
CA ALA A 162 9.58 -0.02 0.66
C ALA A 162 8.22 -0.26 -0.02
N ASN A 163 8.14 0.05 -1.32
CA ASN A 163 7.00 -0.35 -2.13
C ASN A 163 7.36 -1.62 -2.89
N THR A 164 6.51 -2.65 -2.77
CA THR A 164 6.68 -3.92 -3.48
C THR A 164 5.60 -4.12 -4.52
N HIS A 165 5.97 -4.61 -5.70
CA HIS A 165 5.03 -5.11 -6.69
C HIS A 165 5.55 -6.41 -7.29
N LEU A 166 4.74 -7.47 -7.22
CA LEU A 166 5.04 -8.72 -7.89
C LEU A 166 4.46 -8.70 -9.31
N LEU A 167 5.27 -9.03 -10.30
CA LEU A 167 4.83 -9.27 -11.68
C LEU A 167 5.44 -10.58 -12.16
N ALA A 168 4.58 -11.56 -12.45
CA ALA A 168 4.99 -12.93 -12.76
C ALA A 168 5.99 -13.47 -11.71
N ASN A 169 7.24 -13.74 -12.12
CA ASN A 169 8.28 -14.28 -11.25
C ASN A 169 9.18 -13.21 -10.60
N LYS A 170 8.91 -11.94 -10.82
CA LYS A 170 9.78 -10.83 -10.41
C LYS A 170 9.12 -9.96 -9.36
N LEU A 171 9.75 -9.88 -8.18
CA LEU A 171 9.33 -9.02 -7.09
C LEU A 171 10.14 -7.72 -7.14
N TYR A 172 9.52 -6.65 -7.60
CA TYR A 172 10.12 -5.33 -7.69
C TYR A 172 9.97 -4.60 -6.37
N VAL A 173 11.07 -4.02 -5.87
CA VAL A 173 11.14 -3.32 -4.59
C VAL A 173 11.74 -1.94 -4.81
N THR A 174 10.96 -0.89 -4.56
CA THR A 174 11.33 0.50 -4.83
C THR A 174 11.34 1.35 -3.57
N GLY A 175 12.28 2.30 -3.51
CA GLY A 175 12.31 3.34 -2.48
C GLY A 175 12.46 2.78 -1.08
N GLY A 176 11.63 3.25 -0.15
CA GLY A 176 11.72 2.93 1.26
C GLY A 176 12.73 3.81 2.00
N ARG A 177 13.06 3.40 3.21
CA ARG A 177 13.81 4.22 4.16
C ARG A 177 14.97 3.45 4.76
N HIS A 178 16.09 4.16 4.89
CA HIS A 178 17.23 3.77 5.67
C HIS A 178 17.37 4.76 6.83
N CYS A 179 16.88 4.37 8.01
CA CYS A 179 16.73 5.24 9.18
C CYS A 179 15.93 6.53 8.82
N LYS A 180 16.47 7.72 9.10
CA LYS A 180 15.82 9.01 8.82
C LYS A 180 15.82 9.41 7.32
N ARG A 181 16.44 8.63 6.42
CA ARG A 181 16.65 9.02 5.02
C ARG A 181 15.92 8.09 4.04
N PRO A 182 15.00 8.60 3.20
CA PRO A 182 14.49 7.85 2.05
C PRO A 182 15.62 7.50 1.08
N VAL A 183 15.53 6.33 0.46
CA VAL A 183 16.53 5.84 -0.50
C VAL A 183 16.03 5.89 -1.94
N LYS A 184 16.96 5.79 -2.89
CA LYS A 184 16.66 5.66 -4.34
C LYS A 184 16.74 4.22 -4.85
N ALA A 185 16.86 3.25 -3.94
CA ALA A 185 17.05 1.85 -4.29
C ALA A 185 15.88 1.37 -5.16
N PHE A 186 16.23 0.66 -6.23
CA PHE A 186 15.28 -0.05 -7.07
C PHE A 186 15.91 -1.40 -7.40
N GLU A 187 15.31 -2.46 -6.88
CA GLU A 187 15.88 -3.80 -6.93
C GLU A 187 14.76 -4.78 -7.27
N VAL A 188 15.12 -5.85 -7.96
CA VAL A 188 14.18 -6.92 -8.31
C VAL A 188 14.71 -8.25 -7.83
N TYR A 189 13.87 -9.02 -7.15
CA TYR A 189 14.13 -10.41 -6.80
C TYR A 189 13.48 -11.31 -7.82
N ASP A 190 14.27 -12.16 -8.47
CA ASP A 190 13.77 -13.20 -9.33
C ASP A 190 13.50 -14.46 -8.51
N THR A 191 12.24 -14.89 -8.46
CA THR A 191 11.81 -16.02 -7.64
C THR A 191 12.22 -17.38 -8.20
N GLU A 192 12.53 -17.48 -9.49
CA GLU A 192 13.03 -18.71 -10.12
C GLU A 192 14.54 -18.83 -9.98
N MET A 193 15.27 -17.76 -10.32
CA MET A 193 16.73 -17.72 -10.17
C MET A 193 17.17 -17.57 -8.70
N ARG A 194 16.24 -17.19 -7.82
CA ARG A 194 16.49 -16.91 -6.39
C ARG A 194 17.63 -15.92 -6.20
N SER A 195 17.64 -14.84 -6.97
CA SER A 195 18.70 -13.85 -6.95
C SER A 195 18.15 -12.44 -7.07
N TRP A 196 18.91 -11.47 -6.55
CA TRP A 196 18.60 -10.06 -6.66
C TRP A 196 19.35 -9.43 -7.82
N THR A 197 18.71 -8.49 -8.49
CA THR A 197 19.34 -7.60 -9.46
C THR A 197 19.06 -6.16 -9.05
N THR A 198 20.12 -5.35 -8.95
CA THR A 198 19.99 -3.91 -8.76
C THR A 198 19.66 -3.25 -10.09
N LEU A 199 18.55 -2.54 -10.15
CA LEU A 199 18.08 -1.80 -11.32
C LEU A 199 18.54 -0.33 -11.23
N PRO A 200 18.43 0.47 -12.30
CA PRO A 200 18.76 1.89 -12.25
C PRO A 200 18.02 2.62 -11.14
N THR A 201 18.75 3.41 -10.35
CA THR A 201 18.20 4.08 -9.18
C THR A 201 17.05 5.02 -9.54
N MET A 202 16.09 5.17 -8.63
CA MET A 202 14.96 6.09 -8.83
C MET A 202 15.43 7.53 -9.07
N PRO A 203 14.74 8.32 -9.93
CA PRO A 203 15.13 9.71 -10.23
C PRO A 203 15.21 10.60 -8.98
N CYS A 204 14.39 10.35 -7.95
CA CYS A 204 14.43 11.07 -6.69
C CYS A 204 14.28 10.14 -5.47
N LYS A 205 14.78 10.59 -4.31
CA LYS A 205 14.52 9.94 -3.02
C LYS A 205 13.04 10.11 -2.70
N ARG A 206 12.32 9.00 -2.52
CA ARG A 206 10.86 9.01 -2.38
C ARG A 206 10.41 7.92 -1.43
N SER A 207 9.50 8.26 -0.53
CA SER A 207 8.72 7.32 0.28
C SER A 207 7.23 7.59 0.11
N TYR A 208 6.38 6.63 0.46
CA TYR A 208 4.91 6.78 0.49
C TYR A 208 4.31 7.16 -0.86
N GLY A 209 4.96 6.77 -1.95
CA GLY A 209 4.36 6.82 -3.29
C GLY A 209 3.60 5.52 -3.58
N GLY A 210 2.75 5.54 -4.60
CA GLY A 210 2.14 4.34 -5.16
C GLY A 210 3.03 3.69 -6.22
N ILE A 211 2.95 2.37 -6.36
CA ILE A 211 3.60 1.61 -7.43
C ILE A 211 2.57 0.76 -8.16
N ILE A 212 2.50 0.88 -9.49
CA ILE A 212 1.61 0.08 -10.34
C ILE A 212 2.28 -0.18 -11.68
N TRP A 213 1.77 -1.18 -12.41
CA TRP A 213 2.10 -1.34 -13.83
C TRP A 213 1.04 -0.69 -14.70
N ASP A 214 1.47 0.03 -15.73
CA ASP A 214 0.57 0.53 -16.76
C ASP A 214 0.22 -0.59 -17.78
N PRO A 215 -0.77 -0.35 -18.66
CA PRO A 215 -1.16 -1.34 -19.67
C PRO A 215 -0.06 -1.70 -20.66
N ASP A 216 0.94 -0.84 -20.82
CA ASP A 216 2.08 -1.04 -21.73
C ASP A 216 3.20 -1.87 -21.07
N GLY A 217 2.98 -2.36 -19.84
CA GLY A 217 3.97 -3.18 -19.14
C GLY A 217 5.14 -2.38 -18.58
N ARG A 218 4.93 -1.10 -18.24
CA ARG A 218 5.92 -0.23 -17.58
C ARG A 218 5.56 0.01 -16.11
N LEU A 219 6.58 0.16 -15.28
CA LEU A 219 6.41 0.35 -13.85
C LEU A 219 6.32 1.85 -13.52
N CYS A 220 5.20 2.24 -12.93
CA CYS A 220 4.86 3.63 -12.64
C CYS A 220 4.93 3.90 -11.14
N LEU A 221 5.76 4.88 -10.76
CA LEU A 221 5.89 5.40 -9.41
C LEU A 221 5.13 6.73 -9.29
N LEU A 222 4.08 6.74 -8.47
CA LEU A 222 3.09 7.81 -8.38
C LEU A 222 3.22 8.58 -7.07
N GLY A 223 3.32 9.91 -7.14
CA GLY A 223 3.27 10.77 -5.96
C GLY A 223 4.38 10.50 -4.95
N GLY A 224 4.08 10.61 -3.67
CA GLY A 224 4.98 10.35 -2.54
C GLY A 224 5.57 11.59 -1.89
N LEU A 225 6.25 11.37 -0.76
CA LEU A 225 7.03 12.37 -0.05
C LEU A 225 8.44 12.38 -0.62
N ARG A 226 8.78 13.46 -1.32
CA ARG A 226 10.12 13.68 -1.85
C ARG A 226 10.95 14.43 -0.82
N GLN A 227 12.11 13.89 -0.48
CA GLN A 227 13.07 14.64 0.31
C GLN A 227 13.79 15.66 -0.59
N GLY A 228 13.83 16.93 -0.16
CA GLY A 228 14.66 17.95 -0.80
C GLY A 228 16.15 17.64 -0.66
N GLY A 229 16.99 18.24 -1.51
CA GLY A 229 18.44 18.25 -1.27
C GLY A 229 18.81 19.22 -0.16
N GLY A 230 19.83 18.92 0.65
CA GLY A 230 20.35 19.83 1.69
C GLY A 230 19.38 20.09 2.85
N HIS A 231 19.27 21.36 3.27
CA HIS A 231 18.38 21.86 4.35
C HIS A 231 16.91 22.03 3.92
N GLN A 232 16.53 21.61 2.71
CA GLN A 232 15.15 21.78 2.25
C GLN A 232 14.20 20.80 2.93
N SER A 233 13.03 21.30 3.35
CA SER A 233 11.94 20.49 3.89
C SER A 233 11.47 19.45 2.87
N SER A 234 10.99 18.31 3.39
CA SER A 234 10.35 17.29 2.56
C SER A 234 9.06 17.83 1.95
N LYS A 235 8.81 17.54 0.68
CA LYS A 235 7.65 18.05 -0.06
C LYS A 235 6.90 16.91 -0.72
N PHE A 236 5.57 16.93 -0.61
CA PHE A 236 4.71 16.06 -1.39
C PHE A 236 4.87 16.35 -2.89
N THR A 237 4.84 15.31 -3.71
CA THR A 237 4.99 15.43 -5.16
C THR A 237 3.76 14.93 -5.91
N LYS A 238 3.58 15.47 -7.12
CA LYS A 238 2.60 15.01 -8.11
C LYS A 238 3.26 14.26 -9.27
N ASN A 239 4.59 14.08 -9.18
CA ASN A 239 5.37 13.51 -10.27
C ASN A 239 5.08 12.03 -10.43
N VAL A 240 4.98 11.63 -11.68
CA VAL A 240 4.92 10.25 -12.13
C VAL A 240 6.30 9.92 -12.71
N ASN A 241 6.92 8.85 -12.24
CA ASN A 241 8.15 8.34 -12.84
C ASN A 241 7.88 6.96 -13.40
N ILE A 242 8.23 6.74 -14.67
CA ILE A 242 7.95 5.50 -15.38
C ILE A 242 9.27 4.83 -15.68
N PHE A 243 9.40 3.56 -15.30
CA PHE A 243 10.50 2.70 -15.66
C PHE A 243 10.07 1.81 -16.82
N ASP A 244 10.74 1.95 -17.95
CA ASP A 244 10.58 1.08 -19.10
C ASP A 244 11.43 -0.17 -18.91
N SER A 245 10.76 -1.31 -18.74
CA SER A 245 11.40 -2.60 -18.50
C SER A 245 12.14 -3.15 -19.72
N ASN A 246 11.75 -2.75 -20.94
CA ASN A 246 12.39 -3.18 -22.19
C ASN A 246 13.69 -2.40 -22.42
N GLN A 247 13.67 -1.09 -22.12
CA GLN A 247 14.87 -0.24 -22.23
C GLN A 247 15.77 -0.34 -21.01
N GLY A 248 15.24 -0.82 -19.88
CA GLY A 248 15.96 -0.89 -18.62
C GLY A 248 16.32 0.50 -18.08
N CYS A 249 15.49 1.52 -18.30
CA CYS A 249 15.77 2.89 -17.89
C CYS A 249 14.51 3.64 -17.42
N TRP A 250 14.72 4.72 -16.67
CA TRP A 250 13.63 5.63 -16.30
C TRP A 250 13.41 6.64 -17.42
N LEU A 251 12.15 6.84 -17.80
CA LEU A 251 11.76 7.88 -18.75
C LEU A 251 12.12 9.27 -18.20
N LYS A 252 12.44 10.19 -19.11
CA LYS A 252 12.74 11.57 -18.77
C LYS A 252 11.47 12.30 -18.31
N SER A 253 11.64 13.36 -17.53
CA SER A 253 10.49 14.04 -16.91
C SER A 253 9.54 14.70 -17.91
N ASP A 254 10.05 15.15 -19.05
CA ASP A 254 9.29 15.71 -20.18
C ASP A 254 8.49 14.65 -20.95
N GLU A 255 8.83 13.37 -20.79
CA GLU A 255 8.09 12.23 -21.36
C GLU A 255 6.97 11.74 -20.44
N THR A 256 6.85 12.30 -19.23
CA THR A 256 5.87 11.89 -18.21
C THR A 256 4.87 12.99 -17.93
N VAL A 257 3.61 12.60 -17.68
CA VAL A 257 2.55 13.55 -17.32
C VAL A 257 2.28 13.43 -15.82
N ALA A 258 2.47 14.54 -15.12
CA ALA A 258 2.24 14.62 -13.67
C ALA A 258 0.75 14.56 -13.32
N MET A 259 0.43 14.02 -12.14
CA MET A 259 -0.91 14.10 -11.55
C MET A 259 -1.33 15.56 -11.36
N LYS A 260 -2.62 15.85 -11.18
CA LYS A 260 -3.08 17.22 -10.90
C LYS A 260 -2.71 17.63 -9.48
N THR A 261 -2.93 16.73 -8.52
CA THR A 261 -2.70 16.99 -7.10
C THR A 261 -1.42 16.32 -6.60
N LYS A 262 -0.70 16.99 -5.70
CA LYS A 262 0.44 16.39 -4.97
C LYS A 262 -0.13 15.49 -3.88
N ARG A 263 0.35 14.26 -3.80
CA ARG A 263 -0.18 13.24 -2.88
C ARG A 263 0.95 12.39 -2.35
N ALA A 264 0.96 12.08 -1.06
CA ALA A 264 1.68 10.94 -0.50
C ALA A 264 0.71 10.04 0.23
N ASP A 265 1.12 8.81 0.52
CA ASP A 265 0.33 7.84 1.29
C ASP A 265 -1.07 7.62 0.68
N LEU A 266 -1.05 7.55 -0.65
CA LEU A 266 -2.21 7.43 -1.53
C LEU A 266 -2.52 5.97 -1.83
N CYS A 267 -3.78 5.71 -2.18
CA CYS A 267 -4.17 4.50 -2.89
C CYS A 267 -3.75 4.63 -4.35
N ALA A 268 -3.15 3.59 -4.93
CA ALA A 268 -2.77 3.54 -6.34
C ALA A 268 -3.07 2.18 -6.95
N ALA A 269 -3.84 2.14 -8.03
CA ALA A 269 -4.34 0.92 -8.63
C ALA A 269 -4.42 1.02 -10.15
N SER A 270 -4.23 -0.11 -10.84
CA SER A 270 -4.61 -0.24 -12.25
C SER A 270 -6.05 -0.76 -12.31
N LEU A 271 -6.95 0.00 -12.93
CA LEU A 271 -8.38 -0.33 -13.03
C LEU A 271 -8.85 -0.11 -14.47
N ARG A 272 -9.31 -1.18 -15.13
CA ARG A 272 -9.75 -1.18 -16.54
C ARG A 272 -8.75 -0.48 -17.49
N GLY A 273 -7.46 -0.73 -17.28
CA GLY A 273 -6.38 -0.14 -18.07
C GLY A 273 -6.06 1.33 -17.76
N ARG A 274 -6.65 1.90 -16.71
CA ARG A 274 -6.33 3.26 -16.24
C ARG A 274 -5.57 3.19 -14.93
N MET A 275 -4.60 4.09 -14.77
CA MET A 275 -3.92 4.28 -13.49
C MET A 275 -4.79 5.18 -12.63
N VAL A 276 -5.31 4.68 -11.52
CA VAL A 276 -6.19 5.42 -10.61
C VAL A 276 -5.45 5.69 -9.30
N VAL A 277 -5.52 6.93 -8.83
CA VAL A 277 -5.05 7.34 -7.51
C VAL A 277 -6.18 7.93 -6.69
N ALA A 278 -6.25 7.59 -5.40
CA ALA A 278 -7.28 8.07 -4.50
C ALA A 278 -6.69 8.50 -3.16
N GLY A 279 -7.21 9.60 -2.62
CA GLY A 279 -6.86 10.10 -1.29
C GLY A 279 -5.40 10.49 -1.12
N GLY A 280 -4.89 10.25 0.09
CA GLY A 280 -3.54 10.58 0.51
C GLY A 280 -3.42 11.95 1.20
N LEU A 281 -2.19 12.36 1.48
CA LEU A 281 -1.85 13.65 2.10
C LEU A 281 -1.38 14.63 1.03
N GLY A 282 -2.02 15.81 1.03
CA GLY A 282 -1.65 16.96 0.22
C GLY A 282 -0.88 18.02 1.03
N HIS A 283 -0.84 19.25 0.53
CA HIS A 283 -0.20 20.37 1.26
C HIS A 283 -1.05 20.88 2.43
N GLU A 284 -2.36 20.65 2.35
CA GLU A 284 -3.32 21.02 3.39
C GLU A 284 -3.20 20.10 4.62
N PRO A 285 -3.60 20.58 5.81
CA PRO A 285 -3.50 19.81 7.05
C PRO A 285 -4.47 18.62 7.11
N THR A 286 -5.44 18.55 6.19
CA THR A 286 -6.42 17.47 6.10
C THR A 286 -6.06 16.48 4.99
N ALA A 287 -6.49 15.24 5.16
CA ALA A 287 -6.35 14.25 4.11
C ALA A 287 -7.16 14.64 2.86
N LEU A 288 -6.82 14.04 1.73
CA LEU A 288 -7.50 14.24 0.46
C LEU A 288 -8.66 13.24 0.31
N ASP A 289 -9.76 13.70 -0.28
CA ASP A 289 -10.88 12.90 -0.79
C ASP A 289 -10.82 12.74 -2.32
N THR A 290 -10.12 13.65 -2.99
CA THR A 290 -10.01 13.69 -4.44
C THR A 290 -9.44 12.40 -5.03
N VAL A 291 -9.96 12.03 -6.20
CA VAL A 291 -9.58 10.85 -6.97
C VAL A 291 -9.23 11.29 -8.39
N GLU A 292 -8.18 10.71 -8.95
CA GLU A 292 -7.71 11.05 -10.29
C GLU A 292 -7.34 9.78 -11.04
N ALA A 293 -7.55 9.78 -12.36
CA ALA A 293 -7.15 8.68 -13.24
C ALA A 293 -6.36 9.18 -14.43
N PHE A 294 -5.33 8.44 -14.82
CA PHE A 294 -4.61 8.67 -16.06
C PHE A 294 -5.32 7.98 -17.21
N HIS A 295 -5.68 8.75 -18.24
CA HIS A 295 -6.22 8.24 -19.48
C HIS A 295 -5.09 8.00 -20.49
N PRO A 296 -4.75 6.74 -20.84
CA PRO A 296 -3.57 6.43 -21.63
C PRO A 296 -3.65 6.98 -23.07
N GLN A 297 -4.81 6.92 -23.71
CA GLN A 297 -5.01 7.44 -25.08
C GLN A 297 -4.91 8.97 -25.13
N LYS A 298 -5.55 9.67 -24.18
CA LYS A 298 -5.52 11.14 -24.08
C LYS A 298 -4.20 11.67 -23.47
N LYS A 299 -3.36 10.78 -22.94
CA LYS A 299 -2.13 11.08 -22.19
C LYS A 299 -2.32 12.18 -21.16
N LYS A 300 -3.42 12.14 -20.39
CA LYS A 300 -3.74 13.18 -19.41
C LYS A 300 -4.36 12.60 -18.14
N TRP A 301 -4.12 13.27 -17.03
CA TRP A 301 -4.81 12.99 -15.77
C TRP A 301 -6.17 13.69 -15.77
N GLU A 302 -7.20 12.95 -15.40
CA GLU A 302 -8.58 13.40 -15.29
C GLU A 302 -9.04 13.26 -13.84
N SER A 303 -9.90 14.17 -13.40
CA SER A 303 -10.46 14.10 -12.05
C SER A 303 -11.67 13.18 -12.11
N LEU A 304 -11.71 12.18 -11.24
CA LEU A 304 -12.89 11.35 -11.05
C LEU A 304 -13.72 11.92 -9.90
N SER A 305 -14.90 11.32 -9.66
CA SER A 305 -15.70 11.64 -8.48
C SER A 305 -14.85 11.47 -7.20
N PRO A 306 -14.86 12.45 -6.27
CA PRO A 306 -14.13 12.33 -5.01
C PRO A 306 -14.78 11.29 -4.09
N MET A 307 -13.98 10.73 -3.19
CA MET A 307 -14.45 9.91 -2.06
C MET A 307 -15.41 10.73 -1.18
N ALA A 308 -16.37 10.08 -0.54
CA ALA A 308 -17.25 10.73 0.42
C ALA A 308 -16.49 11.21 1.66
N PHE A 309 -15.40 10.51 2.03
CA PHE A 309 -14.57 10.87 3.16
C PHE A 309 -13.09 11.04 2.75
N PRO A 310 -12.45 12.18 3.07
CA PRO A 310 -11.02 12.34 2.90
C PRO A 310 -10.26 11.36 3.78
N ARG A 311 -9.18 10.77 3.26
CA ARG A 311 -8.34 9.81 4.00
C ARG A 311 -6.98 9.55 3.36
N CYS A 312 -5.99 9.28 4.20
CA CYS A 312 -4.68 8.73 3.82
C CYS A 312 -4.44 7.38 4.52
N SER A 313 -3.29 6.75 4.26
CA SER A 313 -2.92 5.45 4.85
C SER A 313 -3.94 4.34 4.55
N THR A 314 -4.66 4.46 3.45
CA THR A 314 -5.77 3.56 3.13
C THR A 314 -5.25 2.22 2.64
N SER A 315 -5.85 1.13 3.11
CA SER A 315 -5.75 -0.15 2.39
C SER A 315 -6.62 -0.09 1.15
N PHE A 316 -6.19 -0.75 0.09
CA PHE A 316 -6.98 -0.83 -1.12
C PHE A 316 -6.89 -2.20 -1.78
N ILE A 317 -7.97 -2.58 -2.43
CA ILE A 317 -8.07 -3.84 -3.16
C ILE A 317 -8.68 -3.53 -4.52
N VAL A 318 -8.03 -4.01 -5.58
CA VAL A 318 -8.62 -4.03 -6.91
C VAL A 318 -9.29 -5.39 -7.11
N THR A 319 -10.59 -5.38 -7.31
CA THR A 319 -11.32 -6.54 -7.87
C THR A 319 -11.56 -6.26 -9.36
N ARG A 320 -11.95 -7.28 -10.14
CA ARG A 320 -11.96 -7.28 -11.63
C ARG A 320 -12.34 -5.93 -12.26
N ASP A 321 -13.32 -5.23 -11.71
CA ASP A 321 -13.80 -3.94 -12.20
C ASP A 321 -14.02 -2.87 -11.11
N ARG A 322 -13.53 -3.06 -9.89
CA ARG A 322 -13.76 -2.12 -8.77
C ARG A 322 -12.50 -1.85 -7.99
N LEU A 323 -12.32 -0.58 -7.62
CA LEU A 323 -11.33 -0.18 -6.63
C LEU A 323 -12.02 0.01 -5.29
N LEU A 324 -11.62 -0.79 -4.32
CA LEU A 324 -12.08 -0.68 -2.95
C LEU A 324 -11.04 0.07 -2.13
N VAL A 325 -11.48 1.11 -1.44
CA VAL A 325 -10.64 1.89 -0.53
C VAL A 325 -11.20 1.73 0.88
N VAL A 326 -10.35 1.28 1.79
CA VAL A 326 -10.75 0.75 3.10
C VAL A 326 -10.00 1.47 4.20
N GLY A 327 -10.73 1.93 5.21
CA GLY A 327 -10.16 2.56 6.39
C GLY A 327 -9.40 3.85 6.09
N GLY A 328 -8.22 4.01 6.68
CA GLY A 328 -7.39 5.21 6.57
C GLY A 328 -7.69 6.26 7.63
N VAL A 329 -6.97 7.39 7.60
CA VAL A 329 -7.00 8.40 8.66
C VAL A 329 -7.36 9.76 8.09
N ASN A 330 -8.20 10.50 8.82
CA ASN A 330 -8.41 11.94 8.61
C ASN A 330 -8.72 12.64 9.93
N GLN A 331 -7.72 13.33 10.51
CA GLN A 331 -7.69 13.87 11.88
C GLN A 331 -7.93 12.81 12.97
N VAL A 332 -8.97 11.99 12.82
CA VAL A 332 -9.25 10.76 13.54
C VAL A 332 -9.20 9.54 12.60
N PRO A 333 -8.99 8.32 13.13
CA PRO A 333 -9.19 7.08 12.39
C PRO A 333 -10.56 7.03 11.70
N SER A 334 -10.58 6.71 10.40
CA SER A 334 -11.80 6.56 9.61
C SER A 334 -12.24 5.09 9.54
N SER A 335 -13.50 4.84 9.88
CA SER A 335 -14.17 3.55 9.69
C SER A 335 -14.86 3.44 8.32
N ALA A 336 -14.65 4.42 7.44
CA ALA A 336 -15.32 4.47 6.15
C ALA A 336 -14.75 3.45 5.18
N ASN A 337 -15.66 2.70 4.56
CA ASN A 337 -15.33 1.80 3.48
C ASN A 337 -16.08 2.25 2.23
N GLU A 338 -15.34 2.52 1.15
CA GLU A 338 -15.93 3.05 -0.07
C GLU A 338 -15.43 2.31 -1.31
N ILE A 339 -16.32 2.18 -2.28
CA ILE A 339 -16.08 1.46 -3.53
C ILE A 339 -16.21 2.45 -4.68
N LEU A 340 -15.13 2.58 -5.43
CA LEU A 340 -15.14 3.28 -6.71
C LEU A 340 -15.55 2.31 -7.81
N TYR A 341 -16.59 2.69 -8.51
CA TYR A 341 -17.00 2.08 -9.77
C TYR A 341 -16.65 3.03 -10.91
N ILE A 342 -15.97 2.54 -11.93
CA ILE A 342 -15.79 3.28 -13.18
C ILE A 342 -16.80 2.72 -14.18
N LYS A 343 -17.83 3.50 -14.52
CA LYS A 343 -18.86 3.14 -15.52
C LYS A 343 -18.26 3.09 -16.93
N GLU A 344 -18.88 2.30 -17.80
CA GLU A 344 -18.49 2.08 -19.21
C GLU A 344 -18.64 3.31 -20.12
N GLU A 345 -19.29 4.38 -19.69
CA GLU A 345 -19.66 5.49 -20.59
C GLU A 345 -18.58 6.55 -20.83
N GLU A 346 -17.33 6.36 -20.37
CA GLU A 346 -16.22 7.30 -20.64
C GLU A 346 -15.38 6.94 -21.87
N TYR A 347 -15.85 6.02 -22.74
CA TYR A 347 -15.14 5.57 -23.94
C TYR A 347 -15.64 6.20 -25.25
N LEU A 348 -16.63 7.10 -25.20
CA LEU A 348 -17.11 7.83 -26.38
C LEU A 348 -16.57 9.27 -26.42
#